data_AF-A0A565CRJ8-F1
#
_entry.id   AF-A0A565CRJ8-F1
#
_cell.length_a   1.000
_cell.length_b   1.000
_cell.length_c   1.000
_cell.angle_alpha   90.00
_cell.angle_beta   90.00
_cell.angle_gamma   90.00
#
_symmetry.space_group_name_H-M   'P 1'
#
loop_
_entity.id
_entity.type
_entity.pdbx_description
1 polymer ?
#
loop_
_entity_poly.entity_id
_entity_poly.type
_entity_poly.pdbx_seq_one_letter_code
_entity_poly.pdbx_strand_id
1 'polypeptide(L)' 'MKCRAVHIRRRKRFMVNVSSRKLMSRLRRMVAPEKSFSGEIDGDTLYRLTADHIFLLKARIQLLRRVSSLCGL' A
#
# COMPACT_ATOMS: atom_id res chain seq x y z
N MET A 1 1.93 36.47 -16.75
CA MET A 1 1.77 35.61 -15.54
C MET A 1 1.18 34.21 -15.79
N LYS A 2 0.51 33.91 -16.92
CA LYS A 2 -0.15 32.60 -17.17
C LYS A 2 0.79 31.38 -17.21
N CYS A 3 2.04 31.53 -17.68
CA CYS A 3 2.99 30.41 -17.79
C CYS A 3 3.51 29.87 -16.44
N ARG A 4 3.65 30.73 -15.40
CA ARG A 4 4.06 30.28 -14.06
C ARG A 4 3.02 29.36 -13.41
N ALA A 5 1.73 29.69 -13.55
CA ALA A 5 0.64 28.86 -13.02
C ALA A 5 0.57 27.47 -13.69
N VAL A 6 0.82 27.40 -15.00
CA VAL A 6 0.88 26.11 -15.74
C VAL A 6 2.08 25.27 -15.29
N HIS A 7 3.25 25.87 -15.10
CA HIS A 7 4.43 25.17 -14.57
C HIS A 7 4.23 24.64 -13.15
N ILE A 8 3.59 25.41 -12.27
CA ILE A 8 3.26 24.96 -10.91
C ILE A 8 2.28 23.78 -10.96
N ARG A 9 1.25 23.83 -11.81
CA ARG A 9 0.29 22.72 -11.99
C ARG A 9 0.97 21.46 -12.56
N ARG A 10 1.92 21.60 -13.48
CA ARG A 10 2.71 20.47 -14.01
C ARG A 10 3.61 19.86 -12.94
N ARG A 11 4.31 20.68 -12.14
CA ARG A 11 5.13 20.19 -11.01
C ARG A 11 4.30 19.47 -9.95
N LYS A 12 3.13 20.01 -9.57
CA LYS A 12 2.22 19.33 -8.64
C LYS A 12 1.76 17.97 -9.18
N ARG A 13 1.34 17.88 -10.44
CA ARG A 13 0.95 16.59 -11.06
C ARG A 13 2.09 15.58 -11.11
N PHE A 14 3.30 16.04 -11.42
CA PHE A 14 4.49 15.18 -11.43
C PHE A 14 4.81 14.64 -10.03
N MET A 15 4.78 15.49 -9.00
CA MET A 15 4.96 15.07 -7.60
C MET A 15 3.93 14.02 -7.18
N VAL A 16 2.66 14.21 -7.53
CA VAL A 16 1.59 13.22 -7.25
C VAL A 16 1.90 11.88 -7.91
N ASN A 17 2.36 11.89 -9.16
CA ASN A 17 2.72 10.67 -9.89
C ASN A 17 3.96 9.95 -9.31
N VAL A 18 4.96 10.71 -8.84
CA VAL A 18 6.11 10.13 -8.11
C VAL A 18 5.68 9.52 -6.78
N SER A 19 4.76 10.19 -6.07
CA SER A 19 4.23 9.69 -4.80
C SER A 19 3.39 8.43 -4.97
N SER A 20 2.58 8.34 -6.04
CA SER A 20 1.78 7.16 -6.35
C SER A 20 2.67 5.97 -6.72
N ARG A 21 3.69 6.16 -7.57
CA ARG A 21 4.67 5.10 -7.87
C ARG A 21 5.41 4.61 -6.62
N LYS A 22 5.83 5.53 -5.75
CA LYS A 22 6.48 5.18 -4.49
C LYS A 22 5.54 4.37 -3.60
N LEU A 23 4.27 4.76 -3.50
CA LEU A 23 3.24 4.02 -2.77
C LEU A 23 3.06 2.60 -3.35
N MET A 24 2.89 2.46 -4.67
CA MET A 24 2.74 1.15 -5.32
C MET A 24 3.94 0.24 -5.04
N SER A 25 5.17 0.75 -5.12
CA SER A 25 6.37 -0.05 -4.85
C SER A 25 6.48 -0.51 -3.38
N ARG A 26 5.91 0.25 -2.44
CA ARG A 26 5.86 -0.13 -1.02
C ARG A 26 4.79 -1.16 -0.75
N LEU A 27 3.60 -0.97 -1.33
CA LEU A 27 2.50 -1.94 -1.23
C LEU A 27 2.90 -3.30 -1.83
N ARG A 28 3.57 -3.30 -3.00
CA ARG A 28 4.11 -4.53 -3.59
C ARG A 28 5.03 -5.25 -2.63
N ARG A 29 6.00 -4.55 -2.03
CA ARG A 29 6.92 -5.14 -1.04
C ARG A 29 6.24 -5.69 0.22
N MET A 30 5.15 -5.08 0.66
CA MET A 30 4.41 -5.54 1.84
C MET A 30 3.57 -6.80 1.56
N VAL A 31 2.97 -6.87 0.38
CA VAL A 31 1.93 -7.86 0.06
C VAL A 31 2.47 -9.03 -0.75
N ALA A 32 3.49 -8.80 -1.58
CA ALA A 32 4.14 -9.79 -2.43
C ALA A 32 5.66 -9.70 -2.25
N PRO A 33 6.28 -10.51 -1.38
CA PRO A 33 7.73 -10.60 -1.32
C PRO A 33 8.26 -11.07 -2.69
N GLU A 34 9.40 -10.51 -3.13
CA GLU A 34 9.96 -10.59 -4.50
C GLU A 34 10.10 -12.02 -5.08
N LYS A 35 9.92 -13.06 -4.28
CA LYS A 35 10.01 -14.46 -4.68
C LYS A 35 8.77 -15.02 -5.40
N SER A 36 7.60 -14.38 -5.31
CA SER A 36 6.34 -15.02 -5.76
C SER A 36 5.79 -14.52 -7.09
N PHE A 37 6.15 -13.32 -7.56
CA PHE A 37 5.54 -12.74 -8.75
C PHE A 37 6.55 -11.96 -9.58
N SER A 38 6.99 -12.58 -10.69
CA SER A 38 7.77 -11.92 -11.75
C SER A 38 6.89 -11.19 -12.78
N GLY A 39 5.56 -11.18 -12.56
CA GLY A 39 4.58 -10.55 -13.42
C GLY A 39 4.25 -9.12 -12.99
N GLU A 40 3.94 -8.27 -13.97
CA GLU A 40 3.49 -6.91 -13.74
C GLU A 40 2.12 -6.94 -13.05
N ILE A 41 2.10 -6.84 -11.71
CA ILE A 41 0.84 -6.83 -10.94
C ILE A 41 0.10 -5.53 -11.21
N ASP A 42 -1.09 -5.64 -11.78
CA ASP A 42 -2.00 -4.51 -12.00
C ASP A 42 -2.35 -3.77 -10.69
N GLY A 43 -2.57 -2.47 -10.78
CA GLY A 43 -2.83 -1.59 -9.64
C GLY A 43 -4.05 -2.03 -8.81
N ASP A 44 -5.13 -2.43 -9.48
CA ASP A 44 -6.37 -2.84 -8.82
C ASP A 44 -6.19 -4.17 -8.07
N THR A 45 -5.44 -5.10 -8.69
CA THR A 45 -5.07 -6.37 -8.06
C THR A 45 -4.21 -6.12 -6.81
N LEU A 46 -3.26 -5.18 -6.89
CA LEU A 46 -2.42 -4.83 -5.76
C LEU A 46 -3.23 -4.22 -4.60
N TYR A 47 -4.19 -3.35 -4.89
CA TYR A 47 -5.07 -2.79 -3.87
C TYR A 47 -5.94 -3.86 -3.21
N ARG A 48 -6.49 -4.80 -3.98
CA ARG A 48 -7.28 -5.92 -3.43
C ARG A 48 -6.45 -6.79 -2.50
N LEU A 49 -5.27 -7.21 -2.94
CA LEU A 49 -4.35 -8.00 -2.11
C LEU A 49 -3.91 -7.24 -0.85
N THR A 50 -3.75 -5.92 -0.94
CA THR A 50 -3.46 -5.07 0.23
C THR A 50 -4.61 -5.08 1.23
N ALA A 51 -5.85 -4.97 0.76
CA ALA A 51 -7.04 -5.03 1.62
C ALA A 51 -7.17 -6.39 2.31
N ASP A 52 -6.96 -7.49 1.58
CA ASP A 52 -6.97 -8.85 2.11
C ASP A 52 -5.88 -9.02 3.19
N HIS A 53 -4.68 -8.49 2.94
CA HIS A 53 -3.59 -8.54 3.91
C HIS A 53 -3.93 -7.78 5.21
N ILE A 54 -4.55 -6.60 5.10
CA ILE A 54 -5.03 -5.82 6.26
C ILE A 54 -6.08 -6.62 7.04
N PHE A 55 -7.00 -7.29 6.34
CA PHE A 55 -8.03 -8.12 6.97
C PHE A 55 -7.41 -9.27 7.78
N LEU A 56 -6.43 -9.98 7.20
CA LEU A 56 -5.70 -11.05 7.89
C LEU A 56 -4.93 -10.53 9.11
N LEU A 57 -4.27 -9.37 9.02
CA LEU A 57 -3.59 -8.76 10.15
C LEU A 57 -4.55 -8.41 11.28
N LYS A 58 -5.73 -7.86 10.96
CA LYS A 58 -6.77 -7.59 11.96
C LYS A 58 -7.23 -8.86 12.66
N ALA A 59 -7.48 -9.94 11.92
CA ALA A 59 -7.87 -11.22 12.49
C ALA A 59 -6.78 -11.78 13.43
N ARG A 60 -5.50 -11.70 13.03
CA ARG A 60 -4.37 -12.12 13.87
C ARG A 60 -4.27 -11.31 15.16
N ILE A 61 -4.42 -9.99 15.09
CA ILE A 61 -4.41 -9.12 16.28
C ILE A 61 -5.56 -9.48 17.23
N GLN A 62 -6.76 -9.70 16.70
CA GLN A 62 -7.91 -10.12 17.51
C GLN A 62 -7.65 -11.47 18.20
N LEU A 63 -7.06 -12.41 17.49
CA LEU A 63 -6.70 -13.72 18.06
C LEU A 63 -5.64 -13.58 19.15
N LEU A 64 -4.59 -12.79 18.92
CA LEU A 64 -3.56 -12.50 19.94
C LEU A 64 -4.15 -11.84 21.18
N ARG A 65 -5.09 -10.89 21.02
CA ARG A 65 -5.79 -10.26 22.15
C ARG A 65 -6.61 -11.28 22.95
N ARG A 66 -7.32 -12.20 22.27
CA ARG A 66 -8.06 -13.27 22.93
C ARG A 66 -7.13 -14.20 23.70
N VAL A 67 -5.99 -14.58 23.11
CA VAL A 67 -4.98 -15.41 23.77
C VAL A 67 -4.39 -14.69 24.99
N SER A 68 -4.01 -13.41 24.88
CA SER A 68 -3.51 -12.62 26.02
C SER A 68 -4.52 -12.60 27.16
N SER A 69 -5.79 -12.34 26.85
CA SER A 69 -6.88 -12.35 27.83
C SER A 69 -7.08 -13.70 28.52
N LEU A 70 -6.87 -14.81 27.80
CA LEU A 70 -6.96 -16.16 28.38
C LEU A 70 -5.73 -16.51 29.23
N CYS A 71 -4.56 -16.02 28.84
CA CYS A 71 -3.30 -16.23 29.55
C CYS A 71 -3.07 -15.26 30.72
N GLY A 72 -3.93 -14.25 30.91
CA GLY A 72 -3.82 -13.27 31.99
C GLY A 72 -2.61 -12.33 31.87
N LEU A 73 -2.09 -12.15 30.64
CA LEU A 73 -1.03 -11.19 30.30
C LEU A 73 -1.60 -9.84 29.88
#